data_AF-A0AAE1KXE9-F1
#
_entry.id   AF-A0AAE1KXE9-F1
#
_cell.length_a   1.000
_cell.length_b   1.000
_cell.length_c   1.000
_cell.angle_alpha   90.00
_cell.angle_beta   90.00
_cell.angle_gamma   90.00
#
_symmetry.space_group_name_H-M   'P 1'
#
loop_
_entity.id
_entity.type
_entity.pdbx_description
1 polymer ?
#
loop_
_entity_poly.entity_id
_entity_poly.type
_entity_poly.pdbx_seq_one_letter_code
_entity_poly.pdbx_strand_id
1 'polypeptide(L)'
;MYVRKESMDVVCHRIRALRTLQRHREEDRMGSFLCFAANSRGDYHGEMNVELFLRWLTTQLLAILEQPVVLVMDNAPYHSILTEERRCPTTATRKSHLIE
;
A
#
# COMPACT_ATOMS: atom_id res chain seq x y z
N MET A 1 3.30 -17.80 -4.98
CA MET A 1 2.06 -17.09 -5.38
C MET A 1 1.03 -17.35 -4.29
N TYR A 2 0.75 -16.35 -3.45
CA TYR A 2 -0.18 -16.52 -2.33
C TYR A 2 -1.56 -16.05 -2.79
N VAL A 3 -2.50 -16.98 -3.00
CA VAL A 3 -3.89 -16.64 -3.33
C VAL A 3 -4.68 -16.70 -2.04
N ARG A 4 -5.02 -15.54 -1.48
CA ARG A 4 -5.96 -15.46 -0.35
C ARG A 4 -7.36 -15.74 -0.88
N LYS A 5 -8.00 -16.78 -0.35
CA LYS A 5 -9.41 -17.07 -0.62
C LYS A 5 -10.24 -16.04 0.17
N GLU A 6 -10.71 -15.00 -0.51
CA GLU A 6 -11.55 -13.96 0.09
C GLU A 6 -13.03 -14.36 0.04
N SER A 7 -13.80 -13.96 1.05
CA SER A 7 -15.26 -14.14 1.03
C SER A 7 -15.91 -13.23 -0.02
N MET A 8 -17.06 -13.65 -0.55
CA MET A 8 -17.79 -12.90 -1.59
C MET A 8 -18.07 -11.45 -1.17
N ASP A 9 -18.30 -11.21 0.12
CA ASP A 9 -18.59 -9.89 0.67
C ASP A 9 -17.41 -8.93 0.54
N VAL A 10 -16.19 -9.42 0.75
CA VAL A 10 -14.95 -8.64 0.61
C VAL A 10 -14.72 -8.28 -0.86
N VAL A 11 -14.96 -9.24 -1.76
CA VAL A 11 -14.86 -9.01 -3.22
C VAL A 11 -15.88 -7.96 -3.68
N CYS A 12 -17.13 -8.08 -3.23
CA CYS A 12 -18.19 -7.10 -3.53
C CYS A 12 -17.87 -5.71 -2.98
N HIS A 13 -17.29 -5.62 -1.78
CA HIS A 13 -16.88 -4.34 -1.20
C HIS A 13 -15.76 -3.68 -2.02
N ARG A 14 -14.77 -4.46 -2.45
CA ARG A 14 -13.67 -3.99 -3.32
C ARG A 14 -14.18 -3.54 -4.69
N ILE A 15 -15.10 -4.28 -5.31
CA ILE A 15 -15.71 -3.91 -6.60
C ILE A 15 -16.48 -2.59 -6.47
N ARG A 16 -17.25 -2.40 -5.38
CA ARG A 16 -17.95 -1.13 -5.14
C ARG A 16 -16.97 0.02 -4.94
N ALA A 17 -15.95 -0.16 -4.11
CA ALA A 17 -14.91 0.85 -3.90
C ALA A 17 -14.20 1.24 -5.21
N LEU A 18 -13.85 0.26 -6.05
CA LEU A 18 -13.22 0.50 -7.36
C LEU A 18 -14.12 1.30 -8.30
N ARG A 19 -15.42 0.99 -8.34
CA ARG A 19 -16.39 1.73 -9.17
C ARG A 19 -16.59 3.17 -8.68
N THR A 20 -16.60 3.39 -7.36
CA THR A 20 -16.67 4.73 -6.78
C THR A 20 -15.41 5.54 -7.11
N LEU A 21 -14.23 4.94 -7.02
CA LEU A 21 -12.96 5.59 -7.40
C LEU A 21 -12.89 5.93 -8.89
N GLN A 22 -13.43 5.06 -9.77
CA GLN A 22 -13.51 5.33 -11.20
C GLN A 22 -14.43 6.51 -11.53
N ARG A 23 -15.56 6.65 -10.84
CA ARG A 23 -16.46 7.81 -11.02
C ARG A 23 -15.84 9.13 -10.58
N HIS A 24 -15.11 9.15 -9.47
CA HIS A 24 -14.44 10.38 -9.02
C HIS A 24 -13.32 10.84 -9.95
N ARG A 25 -12.70 9.93 -10.71
CA ARG A 25 -11.72 10.26 -11.75
C ARG A 25 -12.35 11.01 -12.94
N GLU A 26 -13.64 10.80 -13.21
CA GLU A 26 -14.36 11.44 -14.31
C GLU A 26 -14.90 12.83 -13.93
N GLU A 27 -15.04 13.14 -12.64
CA GLU A 27 -15.65 14.39 -12.12
C GLU A 27 -14.61 15.49 -11.75
N ASP A 28 -13.35 15.36 -12.17
CA ASP A 28 -12.21 16.30 -12.02
C ASP A 28 -12.41 17.48 -11.04
N ARG A 29 -12.44 17.17 -9.74
CA ARG A 29 -12.11 18.14 -8.69
C ARG A 29 -10.61 18.05 -8.46
N MET A 30 -9.87 18.85 -9.24
CA MET A 30 -8.48 19.26 -9.01
C MET A 30 -7.62 18.19 -8.33
N GLY A 31 -7.28 17.16 -9.11
CA GLY A 31 -6.51 16.00 -8.66
C GLY A 31 -5.17 16.42 -8.05
N SER A 32 -4.97 16.07 -6.79
CA SER A 32 -3.71 16.18 -6.07
C SER A 32 -2.68 15.23 -6.70
N PHE A 33 -2.06 15.66 -7.79
CA PHE A 33 -0.98 14.92 -8.45
C PHE A 33 0.31 15.11 -7.65
N LEU A 34 0.50 14.27 -6.62
CA LEU A 34 1.73 14.23 -5.85
C LEU A 34 2.69 13.21 -6.48
N CYS A 35 3.79 13.69 -7.05
CA CYS A 35 4.84 12.86 -7.61
C CYS A 35 6.04 12.75 -6.69
N PHE A 36 6.63 11.56 -6.63
CA PHE A 36 7.99 11.41 -6.15
C PHE A 36 8.97 11.81 -7.26
N ALA A 37 9.84 12.79 -6.98
CA ALA A 37 10.89 13.19 -7.91
C ALA A 37 12.12 12.27 -7.73
N ALA A 38 12.32 11.35 -8.68
CA ALA A 38 13.55 10.58 -8.79
C ALA A 38 14.67 11.42 -9.42
N ASN A 39 15.92 11.14 -9.07
CA ASN A 39 17.07 11.88 -9.60
C ASN A 39 17.55 11.34 -10.97
N SER A 40 17.15 10.11 -11.33
CA SER A 40 17.44 9.51 -12.62
C SER A 40 16.36 9.79 -13.67
N ARG A 41 16.77 9.69 -14.95
CA ARG A 41 15.87 9.75 -16.11
C ARG A 41 15.13 8.42 -16.37
N GLY A 42 15.26 7.46 -15.45
CA GLY A 42 14.74 6.10 -15.60
C GLY A 42 13.58 5.83 -14.65
N ASP A 43 13.25 4.57 -14.53
CA ASP A 43 12.26 4.08 -13.58
C ASP A 43 12.68 4.40 -12.12
N TYR A 44 11.79 5.06 -11.37
CA TYR A 44 12.01 5.41 -9.97
C TYR A 44 12.22 4.18 -9.07
N HIS A 45 11.79 2.99 -9.50
CA HIS A 45 11.96 1.74 -8.76
C HIS A 45 13.44 1.45 -8.40
N GLY A 46 14.42 1.96 -9.17
CA GLY A 46 15.85 1.78 -8.88
C GLY A 46 16.39 2.64 -7.73
N GLU A 47 15.73 3.76 -7.44
CA GLU A 47 16.12 4.69 -6.37
C GLU A 47 15.19 4.61 -5.16
N MET A 48 13.99 4.07 -5.34
CA MET A 48 13.00 3.94 -4.28
C MET A 48 13.35 2.80 -3.34
N ASN A 49 13.41 3.12 -2.05
CA ASN A 49 13.54 2.14 -0.98
C ASN A 49 12.49 2.41 0.11
N VAL A 50 12.41 1.50 1.07
CA VAL A 50 11.44 1.55 2.18
C VAL A 50 11.51 2.88 2.94
N GLU A 51 12.70 3.37 3.25
CA GLU A 51 12.88 4.59 4.04
C GLU A 51 12.38 5.82 3.28
N LEU A 52 12.76 5.93 2.00
CA LEU A 52 12.33 7.02 1.13
C LEU A 52 10.81 6.99 0.89
N PHE A 53 10.26 5.80 0.67
CA PHE A 53 8.83 5.60 0.51
C PHE A 53 8.07 6.03 1.76
N LEU A 54 8.46 5.55 2.94
CA LEU A 54 7.80 5.92 4.20
C LEU A 54 7.89 7.41 4.49
N ARG A 55 9.06 8.02 4.24
CA ARG A 55 9.22 9.47 4.40
C ARG A 55 8.26 10.23 3.48
N TRP A 56 8.24 9.91 2.18
CA TRP A 56 7.33 10.56 1.23
C TRP A 56 5.86 10.34 1.58
N LEU A 57 5.49 9.10 1.92
CA LEU A 57 4.12 8.74 2.30
C LEU A 57 3.65 9.56 3.50
N THR A 58 4.46 9.63 4.55
CA THR A 58 4.07 10.28 5.82
C THR A 58 4.16 11.79 5.78
N THR A 59 5.21 12.36 5.18
CA THR A 59 5.46 13.80 5.24
C THR A 59 4.81 14.57 4.10
N GLN A 60 4.50 13.91 2.99
CA GLN A 60 3.88 14.57 1.83
C GLN A 60 2.48 14.06 1.59
N LEU A 61 2.31 12.76 1.30
CA LEU A 61 1.00 12.24 0.87
C LEU A 61 -0.04 12.30 1.99
N LEU A 62 0.23 11.70 3.15
CA LEU A 62 -0.73 11.64 4.24
C LEU A 62 -0.97 13.01 4.88
N ALA A 63 0.00 13.93 4.80
CA ALA A 63 -0.12 15.28 5.36
C ALA A 63 -1.18 16.14 4.66
N ILE A 64 -1.49 15.85 3.39
CA ILE A 64 -2.45 16.63 2.58
C ILE A 64 -3.81 15.95 2.44
N LEU A 65 -3.98 14.72 2.93
CA LEU A 65 -5.20 13.94 2.76
C LEU A 65 -6.22 14.22 3.87
N GLU A 66 -7.38 14.77 3.48
CA GLU A 66 -8.51 14.98 4.38
C GLU A 66 -9.31 13.68 4.60
N GLN A 67 -9.51 13.28 5.85
CA GLN A 67 -10.16 12.01 6.19
C GLN A 67 -11.70 12.08 6.08
N PRO A 68 -12.38 10.98 5.69
CA PRO A 68 -11.84 9.63 5.49
C PRO A 68 -11.30 9.38 4.07
N VAL A 69 -10.13 8.75 3.97
CA VAL A 69 -9.51 8.40 2.68
C VAL A 69 -9.26 6.90 2.56
N VAL A 70 -9.24 6.41 1.32
CA VAL A 70 -8.80 5.07 0.97
C VAL A 70 -7.56 5.17 0.11
N LEU A 71 -6.44 4.64 0.61
CA LEU A 71 -5.19 4.59 -0.13
C LEU A 71 -5.08 3.25 -0.87
N VAL A 72 -4.95 3.31 -2.19
CA VAL A 72 -4.73 2.13 -3.05
C VAL A 72 -3.35 2.26 -3.68
N MET A 73 -2.48 1.28 -3.43
CA MET A 73 -1.12 1.24 -3.97
C MET A 73 -0.92 -0.05 -4.77
N ASP A 74 0.01 -0.03 -5.72
CA ASP A 74 0.51 -1.24 -6.37
C ASP A 74 1.27 -2.13 -5.37
N ASN A 75 1.74 -3.30 -5.81
CA ASN A 75 2.48 -4.22 -4.94
C ASN A 75 3.98 -4.19 -5.26
N ALA A 76 4.67 -3.15 -4.77
CA ALA A 76 6.12 -3.01 -4.89
C ALA A 76 6.86 -3.46 -3.61
N PRO A 77 8.09 -3.99 -3.72
CA PRO A 77 8.83 -4.54 -2.57
C PRO A 77 9.05 -3.55 -1.41
N TYR A 78 9.14 -2.25 -1.70
CA TYR A 78 9.37 -1.21 -0.70
C TYR A 78 8.10 -0.71 0.01
N HIS A 79 6.91 -1.14 -0.43
CA HIS A 79 5.64 -0.78 0.22
C HIS A 79 5.34 -1.63 1.46
N SER A 80 6.04 -2.76 1.62
CA SER A 80 5.80 -3.72 2.69
C SER A 80 7.09 -4.05 3.41
N ILE A 81 7.12 -3.84 4.73
CA ILE A 81 8.20 -4.28 5.60
C ILE A 81 7.73 -5.52 6.34
N LEU A 82 8.52 -6.60 6.26
CA LEU A 82 8.32 -7.76 7.12
C LEU A 82 8.91 -7.44 8.48
N THR A 83 8.06 -7.25 9.49
CA THR A 83 8.50 -7.13 10.88
C THR A 83 8.60 -8.52 11.52
N GLU A 84 9.38 -8.67 12.59
CA GLU A 84 9.55 -9.96 13.25
C GLU A 84 8.21 -10.50 13.79
N GLU A 85 7.32 -9.61 14.25
CA GLU A 85 5.99 -9.97 14.77
C GLU A 85 5.03 -10.43 13.66
N ARG A 86 5.23 -9.94 12.42
CA ARG A 86 4.43 -10.30 11.25
C ARG A 86 5.03 -11.45 10.45
N ARG A 87 6.20 -11.94 10.86
CA ARG A 87 6.88 -13.02 10.17
C ARG A 87 6.08 -14.31 10.33
N CYS A 88 5.76 -14.97 9.23
CA CYS A 88 5.13 -16.27 9.28
C CYS A 88 6.04 -17.25 10.02
N PRO A 89 5.50 -18.05 10.95
CA PRO A 89 6.25 -19.12 11.57
C PRO A 89 6.90 -20.04 10.54
N THR A 90 8.13 -20.44 10.84
CA THR A 90 8.87 -21.45 10.07
C THR A 90 8.96 -22.73 10.89
N THR A 91 9.47 -23.80 10.30
CA THR A 91 9.76 -25.05 11.03
C THR A 91 10.79 -24.88 12.15
N ALA A 92 11.57 -23.79 12.14
CA ALA A 92 12.50 -23.42 13.20
C ALA A 92 11.87 -22.55 14.30
N THR A 93 10.63 -22.08 14.13
CA THR A 93 9.96 -21.24 15.13
C THR A 93 9.64 -22.07 16.38
N ARG A 94 10.12 -21.62 17.53
CA ARG A 94 9.88 -22.28 18.82
C ARG A 94 8.39 -22.16 19.18
N LYS A 95 7.80 -23.23 19.73
CA LYS A 95 6.40 -23.23 20.19
C LYS A 95 6.08 -22.07 21.14
N SER A 96 7.04 -21.67 21.97
CA SER A 96 6.90 -20.54 22.90
C SER A 96 6.71 -19.18 22.22
N HIS A 97 7.06 -19.04 20.93
CA HIS A 97 6.82 -17.82 20.16
C HIS A 97 5.50 -17.86 19.37
N LEU A 98 4.72 -18.95 19.49
CA LEU A 98 3.43 -19.13 18.80
C LEU A 98 2.21 -19.00 19.72
N ILE A 99 2.43 -18.95 21.03
CA ILE A 99 1.38 -18.97 22.04
C ILE A 99 1.50 -17.64 22.79
N GLU A 100 0.61 -16.70 22.47
CA GLU A 100 0.25 -15.53 23.29
C GLU A 100 -1.25 -15.58 23.56
#